data_AF-A0A024FJB7-F1
#
_entry.id   AF-A0A024FJB7-F1
#
_cell.length_a   1.000
_cell.length_b   1.000
_cell.length_c   1.000
_cell.angle_alpha   90.00
_cell.angle_beta   90.00
_cell.angle_gamma   90.00
#
_symmetry.space_group_name_H-M   'P 1'
#
loop_
_entity.id
_entity.type
_entity.pdbx_description
1 polymer ?
#
loop_
_entity_poly.entity_id
_entity_poly.type
_entity_poly.pdbx_seq_one_letter_code
_entity_poly.pdbx_strand_id
1 'polypeptide(L)'
;MAHRITLIITKESISIDSEIPHFYENGYLIIPFDDDGSEISQIEDLSKSYKSLKEIFDKYLDDFWDDGILGESAEIADYKSLLLVEFAMRLKLNDFLIYHYQEVDIKTYSHSVNFINRKVSGNGYEEFDKTSIDINNYWKYDSCQKKYINQMNNGAQLISDESIKTNKWYEFWKK
;
A
#
# COMPACT_ATOMS: atom_id res chain seq x y z
N MET A 1 21.40 -8.78 4.61
CA MET A 1 20.01 -9.07 5.03
C MET A 1 19.19 -7.89 4.56
N ALA A 2 18.21 -8.08 3.68
CA ALA A 2 17.50 -6.95 3.10
C ALA A 2 16.33 -6.57 4.01
N HIS A 3 16.33 -5.34 4.53
CA HIS A 3 15.16 -4.79 5.22
C HIS A 3 14.32 -4.05 4.19
N ARG A 4 13.04 -4.42 4.08
CA ARG A 4 12.11 -3.82 3.13
C ARG A 4 10.81 -3.53 3.83
N ILE A 5 10.31 -2.32 3.71
CA ILE A 5 9.06 -1.95 4.35
C ILE A 5 8.35 -0.85 3.59
N THR A 6 7.06 -1.05 3.39
CA THR A 6 6.13 -0.02 2.93
C THR A 6 5.16 0.32 4.06
N LEU A 7 4.88 1.60 4.25
CA LEU A 7 3.95 2.11 5.25
C LEU A 7 2.95 3.06 4.60
N ILE A 8 1.67 2.88 4.90
CA ILE A 8 0.70 3.99 4.84
C ILE A 8 0.67 4.63 6.23
N ILE A 9 0.84 5.95 6.27
CA ILE A 9 0.92 6.73 7.50
C ILE A 9 -0.10 7.85 7.42
N THR A 10 -0.95 7.99 8.45
CA THR A 10 -1.96 9.06 8.50
C THR A 10 -2.23 9.50 9.94
N LYS A 11 -2.66 10.76 10.10
CA LYS A 11 -3.19 11.30 11.37
C LYS A 11 -4.71 11.21 11.47
N GLU A 12 -5.38 10.73 10.41
CA GLU A 12 -6.83 10.61 10.38
C GLU A 12 -7.30 9.59 11.41
N SER A 13 -8.31 9.96 12.19
CA SER A 13 -9.00 9.05 13.09
C SER A 13 -10.10 8.34 12.32
N ILE A 14 -9.84 7.09 11.93
CA ILE A 14 -10.75 6.26 11.15
C ILE A 14 -11.04 4.95 11.88
N SER A 15 -12.23 4.42 11.65
CA SER A 15 -12.55 3.05 12.06
C SER A 15 -11.92 2.09 11.08
N ILE A 16 -10.97 1.29 11.54
CA ILE A 16 -10.26 0.32 10.71
C ILE A 16 -10.84 -1.05 10.95
N ASP A 17 -11.04 -1.78 9.86
CA ASP A 17 -11.44 -3.18 9.95
C ASP A 17 -10.37 -3.98 10.71
N SER A 18 -10.79 -4.91 11.57
CA SER A 18 -9.90 -5.90 12.15
C SER A 18 -9.12 -6.71 11.10
N GLU A 19 -9.63 -6.73 9.86
CA GLU A 19 -9.01 -7.23 8.65
C GLU A 19 -8.02 -6.25 7.99
N ILE A 20 -7.42 -5.28 8.69
CA ILE A 20 -6.28 -4.52 8.15
C ILE A 20 -5.15 -4.50 9.20
N PRO A 21 -3.91 -4.90 8.87
CA PRO A 21 -2.80 -4.83 9.81
C PRO A 21 -2.50 -3.36 10.12
N HIS A 22 -2.59 -2.97 11.39
CA HIS A 22 -2.35 -1.58 11.79
C HIS A 22 -1.90 -1.45 13.24
N PHE A 23 -1.31 -0.31 13.56
CA PHE A 23 -1.05 0.12 14.93
C PHE A 23 -0.88 1.65 14.97
N TYR A 24 -0.74 2.20 16.18
CA TYR A 24 -0.50 3.63 16.39
C TYR A 24 0.91 3.88 16.95
N GLU A 25 1.56 4.93 16.46
CA GLU A 25 2.86 5.41 16.93
C GLU A 25 2.96 6.93 16.75
N ASN A 26 3.41 7.64 17.77
CA ASN A 26 3.57 9.10 17.76
C ASN A 26 2.30 9.87 17.31
N GLY A 27 1.11 9.33 17.59
CA GLY A 27 -0.16 9.91 17.18
C GLY A 27 -0.53 9.70 15.70
N TYR A 28 0.25 8.90 14.98
CA TYR A 28 -0.06 8.44 13.64
C TYR A 28 -0.62 7.03 13.66
N LEU A 29 -1.59 6.78 12.81
CA LEU A 29 -1.97 5.46 12.36
C LEU A 29 -0.95 4.98 11.32
N ILE A 30 -0.45 3.76 11.51
CA ILE A 30 0.51 3.12 10.62
C ILE A 30 -0.07 1.78 10.14
N ILE A 31 -0.06 1.58 8.83
CA ILE A 31 -0.52 0.36 8.15
C ILE A 31 0.67 -0.18 7.36
N PRO A 32 1.35 -1.26 7.84
CA PRO A 32 2.50 -1.82 7.15
C PRO A 32 2.10 -2.76 5.99
N PHE A 33 2.85 -2.69 4.89
CA PHE A 33 2.69 -3.50 3.67
C PHE A 33 3.97 -4.24 3.30
N ASP A 34 3.80 -5.48 2.84
CA ASP A 34 4.88 -6.31 2.30
C ASP A 34 4.96 -6.07 0.79
N ASP A 35 5.87 -5.19 0.39
CA ASP A 35 6.04 -4.70 -0.96
C ASP A 35 7.54 -4.52 -1.21
N ASP A 36 7.99 -4.82 -2.44
CA ASP A 36 9.41 -4.83 -2.77
C ASP A 36 9.96 -3.46 -3.20
N GLY A 37 9.09 -2.45 -3.27
CA GLY A 37 9.40 -1.05 -3.54
C GLY A 37 9.19 -0.64 -5.00
N SER A 38 9.08 -1.60 -5.93
CA SER A 38 8.95 -1.30 -7.36
C SER A 38 7.64 -0.56 -7.65
N GLU A 39 6.57 -0.96 -6.97
CA GLU A 39 5.24 -0.40 -7.03
C GLU A 39 5.19 1.04 -6.51
N ILE A 40 5.89 1.30 -5.41
CA ILE A 40 5.93 2.64 -4.80
C ILE A 40 6.73 3.61 -5.67
N SER A 41 7.82 3.15 -6.28
CA SER A 41 8.54 3.93 -7.28
C SER A 41 7.65 4.34 -8.46
N GLN A 42 6.78 3.43 -8.92
CA GLN A 42 5.83 3.75 -9.99
C GLN A 42 4.77 4.76 -9.56
N ILE A 43 4.23 4.65 -8.33
CA ILE A 43 3.31 5.67 -7.79
C ILE A 43 4.02 7.04 -7.68
N GLU A 44 5.27 7.07 -7.20
CA GLU A 44 6.08 8.29 -7.12
C GLU A 44 6.33 8.89 -8.51
N ASP A 45 6.66 8.08 -9.50
CA ASP A 45 6.88 8.54 -10.87
C ASP A 45 5.59 9.07 -11.52
N LEU A 46 4.47 8.34 -11.40
CA LEU A 46 3.17 8.77 -11.89
C LEU A 46 2.70 10.06 -11.20
N SER A 47 3.06 10.26 -9.93
CA SER A 47 2.74 11.50 -9.19
C SER A 47 3.37 12.76 -9.79
N LYS A 48 4.40 12.62 -10.64
CA LYS A 48 5.00 13.72 -11.41
C LYS A 48 4.11 14.18 -12.56
N SER A 49 3.23 13.30 -13.07
CA SER A 49 2.34 13.55 -14.21
C SER A 49 0.88 13.70 -13.81
N TYR A 50 0.45 13.03 -12.74
CA TYR A 50 -0.93 12.99 -12.27
C TYR A 50 -1.05 13.59 -10.87
N LYS A 51 -2.10 14.36 -10.63
CA LYS A 51 -2.21 15.20 -9.42
C LYS A 51 -3.09 14.59 -8.35
N SER A 52 -3.78 13.50 -8.64
CA SER A 52 -4.68 12.85 -7.70
C SER A 52 -4.48 11.34 -7.66
N LEU A 53 -4.79 10.75 -6.50
CA LEU A 53 -4.78 9.31 -6.32
C LEU A 53 -5.67 8.60 -7.35
N LYS A 54 -6.81 9.21 -7.70
CA LYS A 54 -7.74 8.67 -8.69
C LYS A 54 -7.11 8.60 -10.08
N GLU A 55 -6.47 9.67 -10.54
CA GLU A 55 -5.81 9.69 -11.85
C GLU A 55 -4.67 8.68 -11.93
N ILE A 56 -3.90 8.53 -10.85
CA ILE A 56 -2.85 7.51 -10.75
C ILE A 56 -3.48 6.11 -10.85
N PHE A 57 -4.57 5.86 -10.13
CA PHE A 57 -5.30 4.59 -10.17
C PHE A 57 -5.90 4.29 -11.54
N ASP A 58 -6.57 5.27 -12.16
CA ASP A 58 -7.15 5.13 -13.49
C ASP A 58 -6.04 4.80 -14.51
N LYS A 59 -4.86 5.41 -14.39
CA LYS A 59 -3.72 5.11 -15.26
C LYS A 59 -3.22 3.67 -15.09
N TYR A 60 -3.12 3.17 -13.86
CA TYR A 60 -2.81 1.75 -13.61
C TYR A 60 -3.83 0.81 -14.27
N LEU A 61 -5.11 1.15 -14.19
CA LEU A 61 -6.16 0.37 -14.85
C LEU A 61 -6.05 0.44 -16.37
N ASP A 62 -5.83 1.62 -16.94
CA ASP A 62 -5.70 1.79 -18.38
C ASP A 62 -4.51 0.99 -18.91
N ASP A 63 -3.33 1.08 -18.27
CA ASP A 63 -2.15 0.28 -18.64
C ASP A 63 -2.41 -1.22 -18.51
N PHE A 64 -3.16 -1.63 -17.49
CA PHE A 64 -3.58 -3.03 -17.32
C PHE A 64 -4.49 -3.52 -18.47
N TRP A 65 -5.30 -2.66 -19.06
CA TRP A 65 -6.23 -3.03 -20.14
C TRP A 65 -5.67 -2.81 -21.55
N ASP A 66 -4.70 -1.90 -21.73
CA ASP A 66 -4.07 -1.59 -23.02
C ASP A 66 -3.00 -2.63 -23.42
N ASP A 67 -2.34 -3.27 -22.45
CA ASP A 67 -1.52 -4.45 -22.72
C ASP A 67 -2.45 -5.62 -23.06
N GLY A 68 -2.56 -5.92 -24.36
CA GLY A 68 -3.39 -6.99 -24.95
C GLY A 68 -3.03 -8.43 -24.55
N ILE A 69 -2.75 -8.68 -23.28
CA ILE A 69 -2.42 -9.95 -22.65
C ILE A 69 -3.45 -10.24 -21.55
N LEU A 70 -4.71 -10.46 -21.95
CA LEU A 70 -5.57 -11.45 -21.28
C LEU A 70 -5.09 -12.87 -21.63
N GLY A 71 -3.77 -13.10 -21.60
CA GLY A 71 -3.14 -14.37 -21.88
C GLY A 71 -2.78 -15.05 -20.58
N GLU A 72 -3.77 -15.62 -19.88
CA GLU A 72 -3.69 -16.66 -18.82
C GLU A 72 -2.62 -16.55 -17.71
N SER A 73 -1.82 -15.49 -17.65
CA SER A 73 -0.55 -15.41 -16.91
C SER A 73 -0.24 -14.01 -16.39
N ALA A 74 -1.21 -13.10 -16.40
CA ALA A 74 -1.16 -11.90 -15.55
C ALA A 74 -1.26 -12.40 -14.10
N GLU A 75 -0.12 -12.84 -13.56
CA GLU A 75 -0.04 -13.45 -12.25
C GLU A 75 -0.48 -12.44 -11.21
N ILE A 76 -1.28 -12.91 -10.27
CA ILE A 76 -1.78 -12.16 -9.10
C ILE A 76 -0.64 -11.44 -8.33
N ALA A 77 0.62 -11.83 -8.55
CA ALA A 77 1.83 -11.20 -8.03
C ALA A 77 2.02 -9.73 -8.50
N ASP A 78 1.52 -9.35 -9.67
CA ASP A 78 1.69 -7.99 -10.24
C ASP A 78 0.79 -6.91 -9.60
N TYR A 79 -0.01 -7.25 -8.57
CA TYR A 79 -1.09 -6.37 -8.07
C TYR A 79 -0.98 -5.94 -6.61
N LYS A 80 0.20 -6.06 -5.99
CA LYS A 80 0.45 -5.44 -4.66
C LYS A 80 0.31 -3.91 -4.69
N SER A 81 0.62 -3.29 -5.83
CA SER A 81 0.42 -1.87 -6.14
C SER A 81 -1.04 -1.43 -6.05
N LEU A 82 -1.97 -2.26 -6.54
CA LEU A 82 -3.41 -1.96 -6.46
C LEU A 82 -3.94 -2.09 -5.04
N LEU A 83 -3.40 -3.00 -4.23
CA LEU A 83 -3.82 -3.19 -2.84
C LEU A 83 -3.58 -1.92 -2.01
N LEU A 84 -2.46 -1.24 -2.20
CA LEU A 84 -2.14 -0.05 -1.42
C LEU A 84 -3.07 1.13 -1.75
N VAL A 85 -3.32 1.36 -3.04
CA VAL A 85 -4.28 2.37 -3.50
C VAL A 85 -5.70 2.00 -3.07
N GLU A 86 -6.06 0.72 -3.15
CA GLU A 86 -7.34 0.19 -2.68
C GLU A 86 -7.53 0.46 -1.18
N PHE A 87 -6.53 0.21 -0.33
CA PHE A 87 -6.63 0.47 1.10
C PHE A 87 -6.89 1.94 1.39
N ALA A 88 -6.13 2.84 0.76
CA ALA A 88 -6.36 4.28 0.90
C ALA A 88 -7.79 4.67 0.48
N MET A 89 -8.31 4.07 -0.60
CA MET A 89 -9.67 4.32 -1.08
C MET A 89 -10.77 3.72 -0.20
N ARG A 90 -10.62 2.47 0.27
CA ARG A 90 -11.57 1.77 1.15
C ARG A 90 -11.68 2.45 2.51
N LEU A 91 -10.55 2.85 3.06
CA LEU A 91 -10.47 3.62 4.31
C LEU A 91 -10.89 5.08 4.11
N LYS A 92 -11.13 5.48 2.86
CA LYS A 92 -11.51 6.84 2.46
C LYS A 92 -10.53 7.90 2.94
N LEU A 93 -9.25 7.56 3.05
CA LEU A 93 -8.19 8.46 3.47
C LEU A 93 -8.14 9.69 2.58
N ASN A 94 -7.93 10.84 3.19
CA ASN A 94 -7.80 12.12 2.52
C ASN A 94 -6.36 12.63 2.64
N ASP A 95 -5.77 12.48 3.82
CA ASP A 95 -4.47 13.03 4.19
C ASP A 95 -3.57 11.89 4.70
N PHE A 96 -2.71 11.38 3.83
CA PHE A 96 -1.86 10.24 4.13
C PHE A 96 -0.57 10.26 3.33
N LEU A 97 0.43 9.57 3.85
CA LEU A 97 1.75 9.40 3.28
C LEU A 97 1.96 7.92 2.95
N ILE A 98 2.48 7.65 1.77
CA ILE A 98 3.04 6.34 1.40
C ILE A 98 4.55 6.46 1.48
N TYR A 99 5.19 5.61 2.27
CA TYR A 99 6.64 5.60 2.39
C TYR A 99 7.17 4.18 2.25
N HIS A 100 8.15 4.01 1.36
CA HIS A 100 8.89 2.76 1.21
C HIS A 100 10.36 2.97 1.56
N TYR A 101 10.93 1.98 2.25
CA TYR A 101 12.34 1.89 2.57
C TYR A 101 12.86 0.49 2.26
N GLN A 102 13.98 0.45 1.54
CA GLN A 102 14.72 -0.76 1.24
C GLN A 102 16.21 -0.56 1.52
N GLU A 103 16.76 -1.43 2.36
CA GLU A 103 18.18 -1.55 2.63
C GLU A 103 18.71 -2.86 2.00
N VAL A 104 19.67 -2.76 1.09
CA VAL A 104 20.36 -3.91 0.50
C VAL A 104 21.87 -3.68 0.59
N ASP A 105 22.53 -4.50 1.39
CA ASP A 105 23.96 -4.41 1.72
C ASP A 105 24.37 -3.05 2.28
N ILE A 106 24.95 -2.18 1.44
CA ILE A 106 25.37 -0.81 1.81
C ILE A 106 24.55 0.26 1.09
N LYS A 107 23.54 -0.13 0.31
CA LYS A 107 22.69 0.78 -0.45
C LYS A 107 21.32 0.89 0.19
N THR A 108 20.84 2.12 0.27
CA THR A 108 19.51 2.45 0.73
C THR A 108 18.72 3.06 -0.42
N TYR A 109 17.52 2.54 -0.63
CA TYR A 109 16.53 3.04 -1.56
C TYR A 109 15.30 3.43 -0.76
N SER A 110 14.73 4.58 -1.08
CA SER A 110 13.48 5.03 -0.48
C SER A 110 12.64 5.70 -1.54
N HIS A 111 11.33 5.63 -1.33
CA HIS A 111 10.31 6.23 -2.19
C HIS A 111 9.22 6.82 -1.30
N SER A 112 8.72 8.01 -1.61
CA SER A 112 7.78 8.69 -0.73
C SER A 112 6.79 9.55 -1.49
N VAL A 113 5.49 9.36 -1.24
CA VAL A 113 4.41 10.11 -1.89
C VAL A 113 3.39 10.57 -0.85
N ASN A 114 3.21 11.88 -0.76
CA ASN A 114 2.27 12.49 0.17
C ASN A 114 1.00 12.94 -0.55
N PHE A 115 -0.15 12.64 0.07
CA PHE A 115 -1.46 13.01 -0.40
C PHE A 115 -2.16 13.92 0.62
N ILE A 116 -2.69 15.04 0.15
CA ILE A 116 -3.54 15.96 0.93
C ILE A 116 -4.85 16.15 0.18
N ASN A 117 -5.98 15.90 0.83
CA ASN A 117 -7.30 15.79 0.21
C ASN A 117 -7.27 14.94 -1.08
N ARG A 118 -6.57 13.79 -1.02
CA ARG A 118 -6.32 12.85 -2.14
C ARG A 118 -5.59 13.42 -3.34
N LYS A 119 -4.97 14.59 -3.19
CA LYS A 119 -4.10 15.20 -4.20
C LYS A 119 -2.64 15.03 -3.81
N VAL A 120 -1.80 14.75 -4.78
CA VAL A 120 -0.34 14.72 -4.59
C VAL A 120 0.10 16.09 -4.09
N SER A 121 0.84 16.13 -2.99
CA SER A 121 1.21 17.38 -2.33
C SER A 121 2.61 17.33 -1.74
N GLY A 122 3.40 18.38 -2.01
CA GLY A 122 4.68 18.62 -1.35
C GLY A 122 5.71 17.52 -1.60
N ASN A 123 6.78 17.55 -0.79
CA ASN A 123 7.82 16.53 -0.79
C ASN A 123 7.47 15.46 0.24
N GLY A 124 7.24 14.22 -0.20
CA GLY A 124 6.90 13.12 0.69
C GLY A 124 7.97 12.83 1.75
N TYR A 125 9.25 13.06 1.45
CA TYR A 125 10.34 12.85 2.41
C TYR A 125 10.27 13.84 3.58
N GLU A 126 10.04 15.11 3.28
CA GLU A 126 9.90 16.15 4.32
C GLU A 126 8.68 15.89 5.22
N GLU A 127 7.60 15.35 4.66
CA GLU A 127 6.44 14.94 5.47
C GLU A 127 6.72 13.70 6.31
N PHE A 128 7.49 12.74 5.78
CA PHE A 128 7.93 11.58 6.54
C PHE A 128 8.78 11.98 7.75
N ASP A 129 9.75 12.88 7.57
CA ASP A 129 10.65 13.33 8.64
C ASP A 129 9.88 13.93 9.83
N LYS A 130 8.74 14.59 9.56
CA LYS A 130 7.87 15.16 10.60
C LYS A 130 7.17 14.09 11.46
N THR A 131 7.07 12.85 10.99
CA THR A 131 6.38 11.76 11.71
C THR A 131 7.17 11.26 12.92
N SER A 132 8.50 11.43 12.93
CA SER A 132 9.42 10.84 13.91
C SER A 132 9.30 9.30 14.02
N ILE A 133 8.80 8.62 12.99
CA ILE A 133 8.70 7.15 12.93
C ILE A 133 10.09 6.57 12.66
N ASP A 134 10.51 5.58 13.46
CA ASP A 134 11.81 4.92 13.31
C ASP A 134 11.73 3.72 12.35
N ILE A 135 12.25 3.91 11.14
CA ILE A 135 12.33 2.87 10.11
C ILE A 135 13.22 1.68 10.50
N ASN A 136 14.19 1.89 11.41
CA ASN A 136 15.08 0.82 11.86
C ASN A 136 14.35 -0.21 12.74
N ASN A 137 13.13 0.13 13.20
CA ASN A 137 12.26 -0.76 13.95
C ASN A 137 11.51 -1.74 13.03
N TYR A 138 12.16 -2.24 11.97
CA TYR A 138 11.56 -3.12 10.96
C TYR A 138 10.76 -4.28 11.57
N TRP A 139 11.34 -4.91 12.60
CA TRP A 139 10.75 -6.07 13.28
C TRP A 139 9.38 -5.79 13.89
N LYS A 140 9.09 -4.55 14.32
CA LYS A 140 7.78 -4.16 14.87
C LYS A 140 6.71 -4.22 13.79
N TYR A 141 7.02 -3.74 12.59
CA TYR A 141 6.10 -3.72 11.48
C TYR A 141 5.86 -5.12 10.91
N ASP A 142 6.93 -5.91 10.75
CA ASP A 142 6.85 -7.32 10.39
C ASP A 142 6.05 -8.14 11.41
N SER A 143 6.25 -7.87 12.71
CA SER A 143 5.47 -8.51 13.79
C SER A 143 3.98 -8.16 13.74
N CYS A 144 3.64 -6.90 13.41
CA CYS A 144 2.26 -6.46 13.24
C CYS A 144 1.57 -7.26 12.12
N GLN A 145 2.22 -7.37 10.96
CA GLN A 145 1.71 -8.16 9.85
C GLN A 145 1.58 -9.65 10.19
N LYS A 146 2.61 -10.25 10.78
CA LYS A 146 2.58 -11.67 11.16
C LYS A 146 1.46 -11.98 12.15
N LYS A 147 1.27 -11.12 13.16
CA LYS A 147 0.17 -11.26 14.12
C LYS A 147 -1.18 -11.24 13.41
N TYR A 148 -1.35 -10.34 12.46
CA TYR A 148 -2.56 -10.20 11.67
C TYR A 148 -2.81 -11.42 10.77
N ILE A 149 -1.82 -11.89 10.00
CA ILE A 149 -1.91 -13.11 9.18
C ILE A 149 -2.28 -14.32 10.05
N ASN A 150 -1.66 -14.43 11.23
CA ASN A 150 -1.98 -15.51 12.17
C ASN A 150 -3.41 -15.39 12.74
N GLN A 151 -3.94 -14.19 12.93
CA GLN A 151 -5.33 -13.99 13.36
C GLN A 151 -6.33 -14.40 12.27
N MET A 152 -6.04 -14.09 11.00
CA MET A 152 -6.84 -14.55 9.86
C MET A 152 -6.82 -16.08 9.74
N ASN A 153 -5.64 -16.68 9.84
CA ASN A 153 -5.45 -18.13 9.72
C ASN A 153 -6.07 -18.91 10.90
N ASN A 154 -6.14 -18.31 12.09
CA ASN A 154 -6.80 -18.92 13.25
C ASN A 154 -8.32 -18.66 13.30
N GLY A 155 -8.85 -17.79 12.42
CA GLY A 155 -10.27 -17.47 12.32
C GLY A 155 -10.99 -18.09 11.11
N ALA A 156 -10.26 -18.50 10.07
CA ALA A 156 -10.83 -19.05 8.84
C ALA A 156 -10.64 -20.57 8.72
N GLN A 157 -11.75 -21.32 8.67
CA GLN A 157 -11.81 -22.52 7.83
C GLN A 157 -11.34 -22.13 6.44
N LEU A 158 -10.35 -22.86 5.92
CA LEU A 158 -9.76 -22.74 4.58
C LEU A 158 -10.74 -22.14 3.56
N ILE A 159 -10.56 -20.86 3.25
CA ILE A 159 -11.13 -20.33 2.03
C ILE A 159 -10.26 -20.89 0.92
N SER A 160 -10.80 -21.84 0.16
CA SER A 160 -10.11 -22.48 -0.97
C SER A 160 -9.69 -21.44 -2.01
N ASP A 161 -8.64 -21.79 -2.78
CA ASP A 161 -8.08 -21.04 -3.90
C ASP A 161 -9.10 -20.60 -4.98
N GLU A 162 -10.33 -21.11 -4.95
CA GLU A 162 -11.42 -20.70 -5.84
C GLU A 162 -12.04 -19.34 -5.48
N SER A 163 -11.94 -18.90 -4.22
CA SER A 163 -12.51 -17.62 -3.77
C SER A 163 -11.78 -16.39 -4.31
N ILE A 164 -10.49 -16.53 -4.60
CA ILE A 164 -9.63 -15.52 -5.22
C ILE A 164 -9.94 -15.43 -6.73
N LYS A 165 -10.39 -16.54 -7.34
CA LYS A 165 -10.72 -16.60 -8.79
C LYS A 165 -12.07 -15.98 -9.14
N THR A 166 -13.00 -15.88 -8.19
CA THR A 166 -14.29 -15.20 -8.44
C THR A 166 -14.17 -13.70 -8.19
N ASN A 167 -13.78 -13.00 -9.25
CA ASN A 167 -13.94 -11.59 -9.61
C ASN A 167 -14.88 -10.70 -8.75
N LYS A 168 -14.62 -10.57 -7.43
CA LYS A 168 -15.20 -9.53 -6.56
C LYS A 168 -14.62 -8.14 -6.85
N TRP A 169 -13.44 -8.11 -7.48
CA TRP A 169 -12.74 -6.91 -7.90
C TRP A 169 -13.60 -6.10 -8.88
N TYR A 170 -14.13 -6.70 -9.95
CA TYR A 170 -14.90 -5.98 -10.97
C TYR A 170 -16.26 -5.42 -10.47
N GLU A 171 -16.98 -6.16 -9.62
CA GLU A 171 -18.33 -5.77 -9.15
C GLU A 171 -18.32 -4.61 -8.14
N PHE A 172 -17.21 -4.39 -7.42
CA PHE A 172 -17.05 -3.26 -6.50
C PHE A 172 -16.89 -1.92 -7.25
N TRP A 173 -16.22 -1.93 -8.41
CA TRP A 173 -15.84 -0.71 -9.14
C TRP A 173 -16.85 -0.21 -10.19
N LYS A 174 -17.91 -0.99 -10.44
CA LYS A 174 -18.93 -0.68 -11.45
C LYS A 174 -20.13 0.13 -10.92
N LYS A 175 -20.17 0.45 -9.62
CA LYS A 175 -21.20 1.26 -8.94
C LYS A 175 -20.68 2.65 -8.60
#